data_AF-A0A4Y2KZM8-F1
#
_entry.id   AF-A0A4Y2KZM8-F1
#
_cell.length_a   1.000
_cell.length_b   1.000
_cell.length_c   1.000
_cell.angle_alpha   90.00
_cell.angle_beta   90.00
_cell.angle_gamma   90.00
#
_symmetry.space_group_name_H-M   'P 1'
#
loop_
_entity.id
_entity.type
_entity.pdbx_description
1 polymer ?
#
loop_
_entity_poly.entity_id
_entity_poly.type
_entity_poly.pdbx_seq_one_letter_code
_entity_poly.pdbx_strand_id
1 'polypeptide(L)'
;MPVWFALKKSKYFTDGPKYVFQAIQTSRYLSDELLRVIDPVIQRNAFFAHTETVLLAMLADERDHIRELGYRRILKARHIVPKKKTVRNFIPPKINFQASDYIEIINWNSCVVYPPPMLRDLSEDDIKSLVNSDTTPIREIQKFPYHTQAMERCIKLVTEASNKVCGHDSIRATVKSRS
;
A
#
# COMPACT_ATOMS: atom_id res chain seq x y z
N MET A 1 -3.45 17.52 6.41
CA MET A 1 -3.82 17.45 4.97
C MET A 1 -4.29 16.02 4.69
N PRO A 2 -5.45 15.77 4.06
CA PRO A 2 -5.90 14.40 3.78
C PRO A 2 -4.90 13.62 2.93
N VAL A 3 -4.69 12.33 3.21
CA VAL A 3 -3.77 11.41 2.50
C VAL A 3 -3.88 11.57 0.98
N TRP A 4 -5.12 11.67 0.49
CA TRP A 4 -5.47 11.94 -0.91
C TRP A 4 -4.69 13.10 -1.58
N PHE A 5 -4.53 14.25 -0.91
CA PHE A 5 -3.84 15.40 -1.51
C PHE A 5 -2.33 15.19 -1.59
N ALA A 6 -1.75 14.45 -0.65
CA ALA A 6 -0.34 14.06 -0.70
C ALA A 6 -0.13 13.02 -1.83
N LEU A 7 -1.02 12.03 -1.93
CA LEU A 7 -1.07 11.07 -3.03
C LEU A 7 -1.22 11.72 -4.41
N LYS A 8 -2.07 12.75 -4.54
CA LYS A 8 -2.27 13.50 -5.80
C LYS A 8 -1.05 14.36 -6.20
N LYS A 9 -0.09 14.55 -5.28
CA LYS A 9 1.20 15.22 -5.56
C LYS A 9 2.36 14.22 -5.71
N SER A 10 2.13 12.94 -5.45
CA SER A 10 3.17 11.92 -5.57
C SER A 10 3.39 11.52 -7.03
N LYS A 11 4.65 11.36 -7.43
CA LYS A 11 4.99 10.74 -8.71
C LYS A 11 4.88 9.21 -8.68
N TYR A 12 4.95 8.59 -7.50
CA TYR A 12 5.31 7.18 -7.38
C TYR A 12 4.35 6.39 -6.50
N PHE A 13 3.90 5.23 -6.99
CA PHE A 13 2.97 4.39 -6.24
C PHE A 13 3.57 3.83 -4.94
N THR A 14 4.90 3.74 -4.85
CA THR A 14 5.68 3.27 -3.71
C THR A 14 5.56 4.18 -2.48
N ASP A 15 5.11 5.43 -2.63
CA ASP A 15 4.95 6.34 -1.50
C ASP A 15 3.59 6.19 -0.79
N GLY A 16 2.65 5.42 -1.36
CA GLY A 16 1.33 5.17 -0.79
C GLY A 16 1.32 4.82 0.72
N PRO A 17 2.09 3.82 1.17
CA PRO A 17 2.24 3.46 2.58
C PRO A 17 2.79 4.61 3.44
N LYS A 18 3.73 5.39 2.91
CA LYS A 18 4.36 6.52 3.62
C LYS A 18 3.35 7.63 3.90
N TYR A 19 2.41 7.89 2.98
CA TYR A 19 1.35 8.88 3.21
C TYR A 19 0.26 8.39 4.17
N VAL A 20 -0.05 7.07 4.17
CA VAL A 20 -0.93 6.48 5.20
C VAL A 20 -0.28 6.63 6.58
N PHE A 21 1.02 6.32 6.68
CA PHE A 21 1.81 6.53 7.90
C PHE A 21 1.84 8.00 8.34
N GLN A 22 2.06 8.94 7.42
CA GLN A 22 2.05 10.38 7.70
C GLN A 22 0.71 10.85 8.28
N ALA A 23 -0.43 10.32 7.80
CA ALA A 23 -1.73 10.65 8.37
C ALA A 23 -1.94 10.07 9.77
N ILE A 24 -1.43 8.87 10.05
CA ILE A 24 -1.40 8.29 11.41
C ILE A 24 -0.53 9.16 12.32
N GLN A 25 0.66 9.57 11.89
CA GLN A 25 1.50 10.49 12.65
C GLN A 25 0.81 11.83 12.91
N THR A 26 0.06 12.35 11.94
CA THR A 26 -0.67 13.61 12.08
C THR A 26 -1.89 13.46 13.01
N SER A 27 -2.58 12.32 13.02
CA SER A 27 -3.74 12.12 13.89
C SER A 27 -3.38 12.02 15.37
N ARG A 28 -2.15 11.60 15.72
CA ARG A 28 -1.64 11.55 17.11
C ARG A 28 -1.65 12.87 17.89
N TYR A 29 -1.77 14.01 17.20
CA TYR A 29 -1.88 15.33 17.83
C TYR A 29 -3.33 15.74 18.13
N LEU A 30 -4.31 14.88 17.84
CA LEU A 30 -5.73 15.14 18.05
C LEU A 30 -6.20 14.55 19.39
N SER A 31 -7.33 15.03 19.90
CA SER A 31 -7.96 14.47 21.10
C SER A 31 -8.55 13.08 20.83
N ASP A 32 -8.70 12.27 21.89
CA ASP A 32 -9.31 10.93 21.82
C ASP A 32 -10.70 10.92 21.17
N GLU A 33 -11.47 11.99 21.35
CA GLU A 33 -12.78 12.17 20.71
C GLU A 33 -12.66 12.28 19.19
N LEU A 34 -11.70 13.05 18.69
CA LEU A 34 -11.43 13.19 17.26
C LEU A 34 -10.79 11.92 16.67
N LEU A 35 -9.92 11.24 17.42
CA LEU A 35 -9.33 9.96 17.03
C LEU A 35 -10.41 8.89 16.80
N ARG A 36 -11.45 8.81 17.65
CA ARG A 36 -12.60 7.89 17.47
C ARG A 36 -13.33 8.09 16.14
N VAL A 37 -13.32 9.31 15.57
CA VAL A 37 -13.91 9.62 14.27
C VAL A 37 -12.92 9.37 13.13
N ILE A 38 -11.65 9.70 13.31
CA ILE A 38 -10.64 9.73 12.24
C ILE A 38 -9.99 8.37 12.00
N ASP A 39 -9.72 7.58 13.04
CA ASP A 39 -9.08 6.26 12.87
C ASP A 39 -9.93 5.29 12.04
N PRO A 40 -11.27 5.20 12.21
CA PRO A 40 -12.13 4.43 11.29
C PRO A 40 -12.05 4.93 9.83
N VAL A 41 -11.89 6.23 9.61
CA VAL A 41 -11.74 6.81 8.26
C VAL A 41 -10.39 6.46 7.65
N ILE A 42 -9.29 6.52 8.42
CA ILE A 42 -7.96 6.08 7.98
C ILE A 42 -8.00 4.57 7.67
N GLN A 43 -8.55 3.76 8.56
CA GLN A 43 -8.70 2.30 8.39
C GLN A 43 -9.52 1.94 7.15
N ARG A 44 -10.63 2.64 6.87
CA ARG A 44 -11.44 2.41 5.66
C ARG A 44 -10.71 2.78 4.38
N ASN A 45 -9.80 3.76 4.43
CA ASN A 45 -9.00 4.22 3.28
C ASN A 45 -7.61 3.56 3.20
N ALA A 46 -7.31 2.58 4.04
CA ALA A 46 -6.01 1.89 4.14
C ALA A 46 -5.64 1.01 2.92
N PHE A 47 -6.35 1.12 1.80
CA PHE A 47 -6.04 0.43 0.54
C PHE A 47 -4.58 0.61 0.09
N PHE A 48 -4.00 1.78 0.34
CA PHE A 48 -2.61 2.09 -0.03
C PHE A 48 -1.55 1.49 0.91
N ALA A 49 -1.98 0.91 2.04
CA ALA A 49 -1.14 0.13 2.94
C ALA A 49 -1.22 -1.38 2.66
N HIS A 50 -1.85 -1.82 1.55
CA HIS A 50 -1.93 -3.24 1.20
C HIS A 50 -0.54 -3.91 1.13
N THR A 51 -0.45 -5.19 1.49
CA THR A 51 0.81 -5.95 1.62
C THR A 51 1.71 -5.81 0.39
N GLU A 52 1.16 -5.97 -0.81
CA GLU A 52 1.89 -5.79 -2.09
C GLU A 52 2.48 -4.37 -2.25
N THR A 53 1.74 -3.33 -1.87
CA THR A 53 2.17 -1.93 -1.98
C THR A 53 3.26 -1.62 -0.95
N VAL A 54 3.15 -2.15 0.28
CA VAL A 54 4.19 -2.00 1.30
C VAL A 54 5.46 -2.75 0.89
N LEU A 55 5.38 -3.96 0.32
CA LEU A 55 6.56 -4.67 -0.18
C LEU A 55 7.29 -3.91 -1.29
N LEU A 56 6.55 -3.32 -2.23
CA LEU A 56 7.13 -2.51 -3.30
C LEU A 56 7.73 -1.18 -2.77
N ALA A 57 7.10 -0.58 -1.74
CA ALA A 57 7.66 0.57 -1.02
C ALA A 57 8.97 0.22 -0.31
N MET A 58 9.03 -0.94 0.35
CA MET A 58 10.21 -1.44 1.05
C MET A 58 11.38 -1.74 0.10
N LEU A 59 11.13 -2.36 -1.05
CA LEU A 59 12.16 -2.52 -2.08
C LEU A 59 12.69 -1.17 -2.57
N ALA A 60 11.84 -0.14 -2.61
CA ALA A 60 12.19 1.21 -3.03
C ALA A 60 12.67 2.13 -1.90
N ASP A 61 12.97 1.60 -0.71
CA ASP A 61 13.46 2.39 0.43
C ASP A 61 14.96 2.69 0.28
N GLU A 62 15.37 3.88 0.68
CA GLU A 62 16.78 4.30 0.68
C GLU A 62 17.59 3.50 1.71
N ARG A 63 16.93 2.92 2.72
CA ARG A 63 17.56 2.16 3.81
C ARG A 63 17.73 0.68 3.46
N ASP A 64 18.98 0.24 3.32
CA ASP A 64 19.36 -1.13 2.90
C ASP A 64 18.66 -2.23 3.69
N HIS A 65 18.60 -2.08 5.03
CA HIS A 65 17.98 -3.06 5.92
C HIS A 65 16.47 -3.24 5.67
N ILE A 66 15.80 -2.24 5.08
CA ILE A 66 14.38 -2.31 4.69
C ILE A 66 14.22 -2.93 3.31
N ARG A 67 15.10 -2.62 2.35
CA ARG A 67 15.11 -3.32 1.05
C ARG A 67 15.30 -4.82 1.23
N GLU A 68 16.27 -5.20 2.06
CA GLU A 68 16.56 -6.60 2.42
C GLU A 68 15.39 -7.26 3.19
N LEU A 69 14.72 -6.54 4.10
CA LEU A 69 13.52 -7.07 4.77
C LEU A 69 12.35 -7.27 3.79
N GLY A 70 12.19 -6.37 2.81
CA GLY A 70 11.20 -6.47 1.74
C GLY A 70 11.47 -7.68 0.85
N TYR A 71 12.73 -7.86 0.43
CA TYR A 71 13.21 -9.00 -0.34
C TYR A 71 12.88 -10.35 0.33
N ARG A 72 13.30 -10.53 1.60
CA ARG A 72 13.02 -11.75 2.37
C ARG A 72 11.53 -12.07 2.46
N ARG A 73 10.68 -11.05 2.64
CA ARG A 73 9.21 -11.21 2.67
C ARG A 73 8.65 -11.62 1.30
N ILE A 74 9.20 -11.11 0.20
CA ILE A 74 8.80 -11.50 -1.16
C ILE A 74 9.18 -12.96 -1.45
N LEU A 75 10.40 -13.40 -1.10
CA LEU A 75 10.81 -14.80 -1.23
C LEU A 75 9.87 -15.74 -0.47
N LYS A 76 9.62 -15.43 0.81
CA LYS A 76 8.69 -16.20 1.65
C LYS A 76 7.28 -16.27 1.02
N ALA A 77 6.78 -15.17 0.46
CA ALA A 77 5.49 -15.15 -0.24
C ALA A 77 5.50 -15.98 -1.54
N ARG A 78 6.60 -16.00 -2.30
CA ARG A 78 6.77 -16.84 -3.50
C ARG A 78 6.79 -18.34 -3.20
N HIS A 79 7.34 -18.73 -2.05
CA HIS A 79 7.41 -20.15 -1.64
C HIS A 79 6.08 -20.65 -1.07
N ILE A 80 5.29 -19.77 -0.43
CA ILE A 80 3.98 -20.12 0.14
C ILE A 80 2.86 -20.09 -0.91
N VAL A 81 2.84 -19.09 -1.80
CA VAL A 81 1.74 -18.87 -2.75
C VAL A 81 1.98 -19.65 -4.05
N PRO A 82 1.04 -20.53 -4.48
CA PRO A 82 1.18 -21.25 -5.75
C PRO A 82 1.29 -20.29 -6.95
N LYS A 83 2.17 -20.59 -7.91
CA LYS A 83 2.38 -19.80 -9.15
C LYS A 83 1.15 -19.71 -10.09
N LYS A 84 0.01 -20.32 -9.74
CA LYS A 84 -1.22 -20.30 -10.56
C LYS A 84 -1.94 -18.96 -10.47
N LYS A 85 -2.64 -18.57 -11.53
CA LYS A 85 -3.49 -17.35 -11.56
C LYS A 85 -4.70 -17.51 -10.64
N THR A 86 -4.57 -17.09 -9.39
CA THR A 86 -5.67 -16.95 -8.44
C THR A 86 -6.19 -15.51 -8.42
N VAL A 87 -7.51 -15.34 -8.28
CA VAL A 87 -8.10 -14.01 -8.07
C VAL A 87 -7.73 -13.54 -6.65
N ARG A 88 -7.08 -12.38 -6.55
CA ARG A 88 -6.67 -11.80 -5.27
C ARG A 88 -7.79 -10.90 -4.75
N ASN A 89 -8.24 -11.14 -3.52
CA ASN A 89 -9.17 -10.26 -2.83
C ASN A 89 -8.38 -9.08 -2.23
N PHE A 90 -8.58 -7.88 -2.76
CA PHE A 90 -7.92 -6.68 -2.25
C PHE A 90 -8.70 -6.14 -1.05
N ILE A 91 -8.29 -6.54 0.14
CA ILE A 91 -8.91 -6.16 1.42
C ILE A 91 -7.95 -5.19 2.13
N PRO A 92 -8.40 -4.02 2.60
CA PRO A 92 -7.59 -3.14 3.44
C PRO A 92 -7.06 -3.90 4.66
N PRO A 93 -5.74 -3.91 4.91
CA PRO A 93 -5.17 -4.54 6.09
C PRO A 93 -5.58 -3.78 7.35
N LYS A 94 -5.61 -4.47 8.51
CA LYS A 94 -5.80 -3.81 9.80
C LYS A 94 -4.59 -2.92 10.08
N ILE A 95 -4.84 -1.63 10.29
CA ILE A 95 -3.81 -0.62 10.52
C ILE A 95 -3.34 -0.63 11.97
N ASN A 96 -2.03 -0.54 12.14
CA ASN A 96 -1.39 -0.27 13.42
C ASN A 96 -1.21 1.25 13.60
N PHE A 97 -2.12 1.88 14.33
CA PHE A 97 -2.05 3.31 14.66
C PHE A 97 -0.87 3.69 15.57
N GLN A 98 -0.23 2.70 16.21
CA GLN A 98 0.95 2.88 17.08
C GLN A 98 2.28 2.57 16.38
N ALA A 99 2.29 2.33 15.06
CA ALA A 99 3.49 2.08 14.27
C ALA A 99 4.57 3.19 14.44
N SER A 100 5.84 2.82 14.56
CA SER A 100 6.94 3.79 14.60
C SER A 100 7.50 4.11 13.21
N ASP A 101 7.26 3.23 12.23
CA ASP A 101 7.65 3.39 10.82
C ASP A 101 6.54 2.86 9.89
N TYR A 102 6.50 3.31 8.63
CA TYR A 102 5.53 2.83 7.65
C TYR A 102 5.61 1.31 7.41
N ILE A 103 6.77 0.67 7.65
CA ILE A 103 6.93 -0.79 7.52
C ILE A 103 6.13 -1.60 8.58
N GLU A 104 5.67 -0.92 9.64
CA GLU A 104 4.93 -1.49 10.78
C GLU A 104 3.43 -1.17 10.78
N ILE A 105 2.94 -0.39 9.81
CA ILE A 105 1.52 0.02 9.74
C ILE A 105 0.58 -1.15 9.49
N ILE A 106 1.09 -2.30 9.04
CA ILE A 106 0.33 -3.54 8.89
C ILE A 106 0.89 -4.65 9.75
N ASN A 107 -0.01 -5.45 10.33
CA ASN A 107 0.38 -6.68 11.00
C ASN A 107 0.63 -7.79 9.96
N TRP A 108 1.90 -8.05 9.68
CA TRP A 108 2.37 -9.08 8.75
C TRP A 108 1.99 -10.52 9.12
N ASN A 109 1.64 -10.79 10.38
CA ASN A 109 1.20 -12.11 10.83
C ASN A 109 -0.30 -12.34 10.61
N SER A 110 -1.11 -11.27 10.49
CA SER A 110 -2.56 -11.37 10.26
C SER A 110 -2.99 -11.07 8.83
N CYS A 111 -2.05 -10.73 7.93
CA CYS A 111 -2.32 -10.40 6.54
C CYS A 111 -1.78 -11.50 5.61
N VAL A 112 -2.57 -11.89 4.59
CA VAL A 112 -2.04 -12.76 3.52
C VAL A 112 -1.08 -11.93 2.66
N VAL A 113 0.16 -12.40 2.58
CA VAL A 113 1.21 -11.75 1.79
C VAL A 113 1.30 -12.43 0.44
N TYR A 114 1.00 -11.69 -0.64
CA TYR A 114 1.16 -12.17 -2.01
C TYR A 114 2.45 -11.58 -2.62
N PRO A 115 3.17 -12.33 -3.48
CA PRO A 115 4.27 -11.75 -4.25
C PRO A 115 3.72 -10.69 -5.21
N PRO A 116 4.29 -9.47 -5.24
CA PRO A 116 3.81 -8.39 -6.10
C PRO A 116 3.75 -8.81 -7.58
N PRO A 117 2.64 -8.55 -8.32
CA PRO A 117 2.49 -8.99 -9.70
C PRO A 117 3.58 -8.48 -10.64
N MET A 118 4.07 -7.25 -10.40
CA MET A 118 5.15 -6.61 -11.18
C MET A 118 6.49 -7.36 -11.09
N LEU A 119 6.67 -8.16 -10.05
CA LEU A 119 7.89 -8.95 -9.83
C LEU A 119 7.72 -10.40 -10.28
N ARG A 120 6.60 -10.80 -10.89
CA ARG A 120 6.28 -12.21 -11.15
C ARG A 120 7.34 -12.90 -12.02
N ASP A 121 7.77 -12.21 -13.08
CA ASP A 121 8.56 -12.81 -14.15
C ASP A 121 10.08 -12.64 -13.94
N LEU A 122 10.48 -11.95 -12.85
CA LEU A 122 11.87 -11.82 -12.42
C LEU A 122 12.32 -13.08 -11.64
N SER A 123 13.57 -13.52 -11.79
CA SER A 123 14.13 -14.58 -10.94
C SER A 123 14.32 -14.12 -9.48
N GLU A 124 14.74 -15.01 -8.58
CA GLU A 124 15.10 -14.59 -7.21
C GLU A 124 16.40 -13.77 -7.21
N ASP A 125 17.36 -14.14 -8.06
CA ASP A 125 18.62 -13.40 -8.25
C ASP A 125 18.42 -12.03 -8.91
N ASP A 126 17.43 -11.87 -9.80
CA ASP A 126 17.07 -10.55 -10.36
C ASP A 126 16.50 -9.60 -9.30
N ILE A 127 15.72 -10.11 -8.34
CA ILE A 127 15.22 -9.28 -7.24
C ILE A 127 16.36 -9.02 -6.23
N LYS A 128 17.28 -9.99 -6.04
CA LYS A 128 18.45 -9.80 -5.19
C LYS A 128 19.42 -8.76 -5.76
N SER A 129 19.66 -8.78 -7.07
CA SER A 129 20.48 -7.77 -7.73
C SER A 129 19.82 -6.39 -7.66
N LEU A 130 18.50 -6.30 -7.86
CA LEU A 130 17.71 -5.09 -7.69
C LEU A 130 17.80 -4.44 -6.29
N VAL A 131 17.92 -5.25 -5.23
CA VAL A 131 18.06 -4.79 -3.84
C VAL A 131 19.45 -4.24 -3.56
N ASN A 132 20.48 -4.86 -4.17
CA ASN A 132 21.90 -4.58 -3.95
C ASN A 132 22.47 -3.53 -4.92
N SER A 133 21.82 -3.27 -6.05
CA SER A 133 22.22 -2.21 -6.97
C SER A 133 21.69 -0.86 -6.47
N ASP A 134 22.59 0.07 -6.15
CA ASP A 134 22.25 1.50 -5.95
C ASP A 134 21.61 2.16 -7.20
N THR A 135 21.61 1.44 -8.32
CA THR A 135 21.21 1.88 -9.65
C THR A 135 19.87 1.34 -10.14
N THR A 136 19.15 2.20 -10.84
CA THR A 136 18.12 1.94 -11.87
C THR A 136 16.84 1.15 -11.55
N PRO A 137 16.67 -0.18 -11.60
CA PRO A 137 15.35 -0.76 -11.95
C PRO A 137 14.20 -0.56 -10.94
N ILE A 138 14.46 -0.20 -9.67
CA ILE A 138 13.43 0.33 -8.76
C ILE A 138 12.85 1.64 -9.30
N ARG A 139 13.68 2.50 -9.89
CA ARG A 139 13.26 3.70 -10.63
C ARG A 139 12.49 3.36 -11.91
N GLU A 140 12.61 2.14 -12.44
CA GLU A 140 11.76 1.66 -13.54
C GLU A 140 10.40 1.15 -13.06
N ILE A 141 10.34 0.49 -11.91
CA ILE A 141 9.09 0.24 -11.18
C ILE A 141 8.38 1.57 -10.88
N GLN A 142 9.13 2.61 -10.50
CA GLN A 142 8.64 3.99 -10.35
C GLN A 142 8.24 4.69 -11.66
N LYS A 143 8.54 4.15 -12.86
CA LYS A 143 8.06 4.74 -14.14
C LYS A 143 6.56 4.56 -14.33
N PHE A 144 5.90 3.65 -13.61
CA PHE A 144 4.45 3.50 -13.67
C PHE A 144 3.77 4.66 -12.92
N PRO A 145 3.12 5.61 -13.64
CA PRO A 145 2.56 6.79 -13.01
C PRO A 145 1.37 6.39 -12.14
N TYR A 146 1.33 6.92 -10.92
CA TYR A 146 0.23 6.67 -9.99
C TYR A 146 -1.13 7.13 -10.52
N HIS A 147 -1.11 8.20 -11.32
CA HIS A 147 -2.27 8.83 -11.92
C HIS A 147 -2.60 8.21 -13.28
N THR A 148 -3.06 6.96 -13.27
CA THR A 148 -3.86 6.49 -14.41
C THR A 148 -5.19 7.23 -14.41
N GLN A 149 -5.64 7.68 -15.58
CA GLN A 149 -6.94 8.36 -15.75
C GLN A 149 -8.14 7.46 -15.31
N ALA A 150 -7.92 6.15 -15.15
CA ALA A 150 -8.86 5.21 -14.57
C ALA A 150 -8.95 5.32 -13.04
N MET A 151 -7.81 5.45 -12.33
CA MET A 151 -7.79 5.69 -10.89
C MET A 151 -8.41 7.03 -10.53
N GLU A 152 -8.09 8.10 -11.26
CA GLU A 152 -8.72 9.41 -11.02
C GLU A 152 -10.25 9.37 -11.22
N ARG A 153 -10.74 8.71 -12.27
CA ARG A 153 -12.18 8.54 -12.52
C ARG A 153 -12.85 7.67 -11.45
N CYS A 154 -12.23 6.57 -11.04
CA CYS A 154 -12.74 5.71 -9.97
C CYS A 154 -12.85 6.46 -8.64
N ILE A 155 -11.80 7.19 -8.25
CA ILE A 155 -11.77 7.95 -6.99
C ILE A 155 -12.73 9.14 -7.03
N LYS A 156 -12.87 9.82 -8.18
CA LYS A 156 -13.90 10.85 -8.39
C LYS A 156 -15.30 10.28 -8.18
N LEU A 157 -15.64 9.15 -8.81
CA LEU A 157 -16.93 8.48 -8.64
C LEU A 157 -17.19 8.04 -7.19
N VAL A 158 -16.18 7.48 -6.50
CA VAL A 158 -16.30 7.10 -5.08
C VAL A 158 -16.51 8.33 -4.17
N THR A 159 -15.86 9.45 -4.48
CA THR A 159 -16.00 10.70 -3.72
C THR A 159 -17.38 11.35 -3.97
N GLU A 160 -17.84 11.38 -5.22
CA GLU A 160 -19.18 11.86 -5.59
C GLU A 160 -20.28 10.99 -4.99
N ALA A 161 -20.10 9.67 -4.94
CA ALA A 161 -21.00 8.76 -4.25
C ALA A 161 -20.98 8.99 -2.73
N SER A 162 -19.80 9.13 -2.11
CA SER A 162 -19.67 9.38 -0.67
C SER A 162 -20.28 10.71 -0.24
N ASN A 163 -20.20 11.75 -1.08
CA ASN A 163 -20.83 13.05 -0.80
C ASN A 163 -22.37 13.02 -0.97
N LYS A 164 -22.91 12.05 -1.71
CA LYS A 164 -24.36 11.83 -1.85
C LYS A 164 -24.95 10.93 -0.76
N VAL A 165 -24.13 10.12 -0.09
CA VAL A 165 -24.56 9.20 0.97
C VAL A 165 -24.08 9.72 2.33
N CYS A 166 -24.78 10.74 2.85
CA CYS A 166 -24.72 11.13 4.26
C CYS A 166 -25.57 10.16 5.12
N GLY A 167 -25.25 8.87 5.03
CA GLY A 167 -25.85 7.78 5.80
C GLY A 167 -24.75 6.83 6.27
N HIS A 168 -24.94 6.20 7.44
CA HIS A 168 -23.85 5.57 8.19
C HIS A 168 -23.28 4.27 7.56
N ASP A 169 -23.81 3.84 6.41
CA ASP A 169 -23.47 2.59 5.73
C ASP A 169 -23.35 2.76 4.21
N SER A 170 -22.71 1.78 3.57
CA SER A 170 -22.68 1.52 2.11
C SER A 170 -21.68 2.25 1.19
N ILE A 171 -20.38 2.30 1.56
CA ILE A 171 -19.31 2.12 0.55
C ILE A 171 -18.29 1.06 1.01
N ARG A 172 -18.59 -0.22 0.72
CA ARG A 172 -17.62 -1.32 0.85
C ARG A 172 -16.99 -1.60 -0.51
N ALA A 173 -15.99 -0.80 -0.89
CA ALA A 173 -15.26 -0.98 -2.15
C ALA A 173 -14.30 -2.19 -2.08
N THR A 174 -14.81 -3.41 -2.24
CA THR A 174 -13.97 -4.60 -2.44
C THR A 174 -13.44 -4.62 -3.88
N VAL A 175 -12.20 -4.18 -4.07
CA VAL A 175 -11.53 -4.27 -5.38
C VAL A 175 -11.12 -5.72 -5.63
N LYS A 176 -11.47 -6.26 -6.80
CA LYS A 176 -10.99 -7.56 -7.27
C LYS A 176 -9.93 -7.34 -8.33
N SER A 177 -8.71 -7.80 -8.08
CA SER A 177 -7.62 -7.71 -9.06
C SER A 177 -7.43 -9.04 -9.78
N ARG A 178 -7.20 -8.98 -11.10
CA ARG A 178 -6.86 -10.16 -11.93
C ARG A 178 -5.36 -10.17 -12.21
N SER A 179 -4.78 -11.37 -12.25
CA SER A 179 -3.35 -11.66 -12.39
C SER A 179 -3.01 -12.25 -13.75
#